data_AF-A0A1V5WYS6-F1
#
_entry.id   AF-A0A1V5WYS6-F1
#
_cell.length_a   1.000
_cell.length_b   1.000
_cell.length_c   1.000
_cell.angle_alpha   90.00
_cell.angle_beta   90.00
_cell.angle_gamma   90.00
#
_symmetry.space_group_name_H-M   'P 1'
#
loop_
_entity.id
_entity.type
_entity.pdbx_description
1 polymer ?
#
loop_
_entity_poly.entity_id
_entity_poly.type
_entity_poly.pdbx_seq_one_letter_code
_entity_poly.pdbx_strand_id
1 'polypeptide(L)'
;MEVRRFKLAGRVLPIIGIIVLTKFFCHYNNLEFLSLNSLFTAIISANIFLIGFLLSGVMSDYKESEKIPSDISSSVEAMADEGKSIMSKDKKEGKEFILHCTILLESIKEWFQGKKKTSDVMSKIDNLNNHFILFEKYLQPNYIVRMKNEQNFIRKSINRSHAIKDTNFIGSGYDIAEIITILLIFGFIFVKMNPFYESIFFVSFVSFVLVYMILLIKDLDNPFGHNMKHETENVSLKPLDQARDRLIKYLKENSL
;
A
#
# COMPACT_ATOMS: atom_id res chain seq x y z
N MET A 1 0.97 15.08 10.20
CA MET A 1 0.63 13.64 10.09
C MET A 1 -0.84 13.38 10.46
N GLU A 2 -1.47 14.22 11.29
CA GLU A 2 -2.89 14.03 11.74
C GLU A 2 -3.97 14.37 10.70
N VAL A 3 -3.73 15.32 9.78
CA VAL A 3 -4.74 15.78 8.80
C VAL A 3 -5.15 14.69 7.79
N ARG A 4 -4.34 13.63 7.61
CA ARG A 4 -4.68 12.52 6.70
C ARG A 4 -5.76 11.58 7.27
N ARG A 5 -5.80 11.40 8.60
CA ARG A 5 -6.68 10.44 9.28
C ARG A 5 -8.17 10.73 9.11
N PHE A 6 -8.54 12.00 8.96
CA PHE A 6 -9.94 12.42 8.82
C PHE A 6 -10.38 12.63 7.36
N LYS A 7 -9.50 12.45 6.38
CA LYS A 7 -9.87 12.64 4.97
C LYS A 7 -10.88 11.62 4.49
N LEU A 8 -10.73 10.36 4.90
CA LEU A 8 -11.67 9.30 4.52
C LEU A 8 -13.04 9.55 5.16
N ALA A 9 -13.08 9.86 6.46
CA ALA A 9 -14.31 10.24 7.15
C ALA A 9 -14.99 11.44 6.48
N GLY A 10 -14.22 12.46 6.10
CA GLY A 10 -14.71 13.62 5.36
C GLY A 10 -15.31 13.28 3.99
N ARG A 11 -14.84 12.23 3.30
CA ARG A 11 -15.44 11.73 2.05
C ARG A 11 -16.73 10.95 2.27
N VAL A 12 -16.86 10.27 3.41
CA VAL A 12 -18.05 9.49 3.75
C VAL A 12 -19.21 10.40 4.17
N LEU A 13 -18.94 11.47 4.92
CA LEU A 13 -19.98 12.40 5.40
C LEU A 13 -20.98 12.91 4.35
N PRO A 14 -20.58 13.39 3.15
CA PRO A 14 -21.55 13.82 2.13
C PRO A 14 -22.42 12.66 1.62
N ILE A 15 -21.88 11.44 1.52
CA ILE A 15 -22.66 10.25 1.14
C ILE A 15 -23.73 9.97 2.20
N ILE A 16 -23.36 10.04 3.48
CA ILE A 16 -24.31 9.86 4.59
C ILE A 16 -25.36 10.98 4.59
N GLY A 17 -24.96 12.22 4.32
CA GLY A 17 -25.89 13.34 4.15
C GLY A 17 -26.97 13.04 3.10
N ILE A 18 -26.58 12.52 1.93
CA ILE A 18 -27.52 12.13 0.87
C ILE A 18 -28.45 11.01 1.32
N ILE A 19 -27.92 9.99 2.00
CA ILE A 19 -28.73 8.86 2.51
C ILE A 19 -29.76 9.36 3.52
N VAL A 20 -29.35 10.22 4.46
CA VAL A 20 -30.24 10.79 5.48
C VAL A 20 -31.31 11.67 4.84
N LEU A 21 -30.95 12.53 3.88
CA LEU A 21 -31.92 13.34 3.14
C LEU A 21 -32.94 12.46 2.40
N THR A 22 -32.49 11.37 1.80
CA THR A 22 -33.37 10.39 1.14
C THR A 22 -34.32 9.74 2.15
N LYS A 23 -33.82 9.37 3.33
CA LYS A 23 -34.64 8.82 4.42
C LYS A 23 -35.71 9.82 4.88
N PHE A 24 -35.36 11.09 5.07
CA PHE A 24 -36.32 12.15 5.38
C PHE A 24 -37.41 12.28 4.31
N PHE A 25 -37.02 12.27 3.03
CA PHE A 25 -37.96 12.32 1.93
C PHE A 25 -38.91 11.12 1.92
N CYS A 26 -38.39 9.89 2.12
CA CYS A 26 -39.21 8.69 2.21
C CYS A 26 -40.20 8.75 3.37
N HIS A 27 -39.78 9.23 4.55
CA HIS A 27 -40.64 9.38 5.71
C HIS A 27 -41.76 10.41 5.45
N TYR A 28 -41.42 11.58 4.91
CA TYR A 28 -42.39 12.63 4.61
C TYR A 28 -43.49 12.17 3.63
N ASN A 29 -43.11 11.36 2.63
CA ASN A 29 -44.04 10.81 1.64
C ASN A 29 -44.71 9.49 2.07
N ASN A 30 -44.49 9.03 3.32
CA ASN A 30 -44.97 7.73 3.82
C ASN A 30 -44.57 6.53 2.95
N LEU A 31 -43.40 6.58 2.33
CA LEU A 31 -42.86 5.51 1.49
C LEU A 31 -42.20 4.38 2.30
N GLU A 32 -42.27 4.41 3.63
CA GLU A 32 -41.65 3.42 4.51
C GLU A 32 -42.53 2.15 4.63
N PHE A 33 -42.33 1.20 3.72
CA PHE A 33 -43.12 -0.04 3.65
C PHE A 33 -42.47 -1.26 4.32
N LEU A 34 -41.19 -1.18 4.72
CA LEU A 34 -40.48 -2.28 5.37
C LEU A 34 -40.59 -2.19 6.90
N SER A 35 -40.62 -3.34 7.57
CA SER A 35 -40.49 -3.43 9.03
C SER A 35 -39.12 -4.00 9.41
N LEU A 36 -38.52 -3.48 10.48
CA LEU A 36 -37.31 -4.08 11.04
C LEU A 36 -37.63 -5.51 11.55
N ASN A 37 -36.84 -6.48 11.12
CA ASN A 37 -36.96 -7.87 11.56
C ASN A 37 -35.57 -8.51 11.73
N SER A 38 -35.54 -9.76 12.20
CA SER A 38 -34.28 -10.47 12.46
C SER A 38 -33.41 -10.69 11.22
N LEU A 39 -33.98 -10.64 10.00
CA LEU A 39 -33.20 -10.77 8.76
C LEU A 39 -32.26 -9.57 8.57
N PHE A 40 -32.68 -8.36 8.96
CA PHE A 40 -31.79 -7.19 8.91
C PHE A 40 -30.54 -7.41 9.78
N THR A 41 -30.74 -7.84 11.04
CA THR A 41 -29.63 -8.12 11.96
C THR A 41 -28.70 -9.20 11.41
N ALA A 42 -29.26 -10.27 10.83
CA ALA A 42 -28.49 -11.35 10.23
C ALA A 42 -27.64 -10.88 9.03
N ILE A 43 -28.22 -10.11 8.11
CA ILE A 43 -27.53 -9.62 6.91
C ILE A 43 -26.47 -8.58 7.29
N ILE A 44 -26.73 -7.70 8.25
CA ILE A 44 -25.73 -6.75 8.77
C ILE A 44 -24.54 -7.50 9.36
N SER A 45 -24.79 -8.51 10.20
CA SER A 45 -23.73 -9.32 10.80
C SER A 45 -22.88 -10.04 9.74
N ALA A 46 -23.54 -10.66 8.75
CA ALA A 46 -22.86 -11.31 7.64
C ALA A 46 -22.01 -10.33 6.81
N ASN A 47 -22.52 -9.12 6.55
CA ASN A 47 -21.80 -8.10 5.81
C ASN A 47 -20.59 -7.55 6.59
N ILE A 48 -20.74 -7.28 7.90
CA ILE A 48 -19.62 -6.87 8.76
C ILE A 48 -18.55 -7.96 8.81
N PHE A 49 -18.94 -9.23 8.89
CA PHE A 49 -18.00 -10.35 8.85
C PHE A 49 -17.24 -10.41 7.52
N LEU A 50 -17.94 -10.30 6.39
CA LEU A 50 -17.34 -10.29 5.05
C LEU A 50 -16.35 -9.12 4.90
N ILE A 51 -16.76 -7.92 5.29
CA ILE A 51 -15.91 -6.72 5.29
C ILE A 51 -14.68 -6.93 6.18
N GLY A 52 -14.84 -7.52 7.37
CA GLY A 52 -13.74 -7.85 8.27
C GLY A 52 -12.74 -8.83 7.66
N PHE A 53 -13.24 -9.84 6.93
CA PHE A 53 -12.41 -10.80 6.20
C PHE A 53 -11.61 -10.11 5.07
N LEU A 54 -12.25 -9.27 4.26
CA LEU A 54 -11.58 -8.49 3.22
C LEU A 54 -10.52 -7.54 3.80
N LEU A 55 -10.86 -6.83 4.89
CA LEU A 55 -9.94 -5.94 5.58
C LEU A 55 -8.70 -6.68 6.10
N SER A 56 -8.89 -7.88 6.67
CA SER A 56 -7.77 -8.70 7.16
C SER A 56 -6.79 -9.07 6.03
N GLY A 57 -7.32 -9.38 4.85
CA GLY A 57 -6.54 -9.65 3.65
C GLY A 57 -5.66 -8.48 3.22
N VAL A 58 -6.30 -7.34 2.93
CA VAL A 58 -5.57 -6.14 2.49
C VAL A 58 -4.59 -5.62 3.55
N MET A 59 -4.91 -5.78 4.84
CA MET A 59 -4.01 -5.36 5.91
C MET A 59 -2.72 -6.17 5.95
N SER A 60 -2.78 -7.46 5.57
CA SER A 60 -1.58 -8.30 5.45
C SER A 60 -0.68 -7.78 4.33
N ASP A 61 -1.23 -7.54 3.15
CA ASP A 61 -0.47 -7.02 2.00
C ASP A 61 0.04 -5.59 2.25
N TYR A 62 -0.73 -4.74 2.94
CA TYR A 62 -0.30 -3.41 3.36
C TYR A 62 0.90 -3.47 4.31
N LYS A 63 0.84 -4.29 5.36
CA LYS A 63 1.95 -4.43 6.33
C LYS A 63 3.21 -5.00 5.70
N GLU A 64 3.05 -5.91 4.74
CA GLU A 64 4.19 -6.41 3.97
C GLU A 64 4.77 -5.30 3.11
N SER A 65 3.93 -4.55 2.41
CA SER A 65 4.32 -3.42 1.57
C SER A 65 5.08 -2.35 2.35
N GLU A 66 4.68 -2.07 3.60
CA GLU A 66 5.36 -1.12 4.48
C GLU A 66 6.81 -1.51 4.79
N LYS A 67 7.11 -2.81 4.87
CA LYS A 67 8.45 -3.32 5.18
C LYS A 67 9.38 -3.27 3.97
N ILE A 68 8.86 -3.54 2.77
CA ILE A 68 9.67 -3.77 1.57
C ILE A 68 10.67 -2.63 1.27
N PRO A 69 10.29 -1.33 1.28
CA PRO A 69 11.25 -0.25 1.02
C PRO A 69 12.40 -0.21 2.02
N SER A 70 12.12 -0.50 3.30
CA SER A 70 13.13 -0.57 4.35
C SER A 70 14.09 -1.74 4.11
N ASP A 71 13.56 -2.92 3.81
CA ASP A 71 14.36 -4.12 3.59
C ASP A 71 15.23 -3.98 2.33
N ILE A 72 14.67 -3.44 1.24
CA ILE A 72 15.44 -3.14 0.02
C ILE A 72 16.56 -2.13 0.33
N SER A 73 16.25 -1.06 1.07
CA SER A 73 17.26 -0.04 1.41
C SER A 73 18.43 -0.64 2.19
N SER A 74 18.13 -1.50 3.16
CA SER A 74 19.13 -2.19 3.99
C SER A 74 19.97 -3.16 3.16
N SER A 75 19.35 -3.90 2.25
CA SER A 75 20.02 -4.83 1.34
C SER A 75 20.99 -4.14 0.39
N VAL A 76 20.58 -2.99 -0.19
CA VAL A 76 21.47 -2.20 -1.05
C VAL A 76 22.62 -1.58 -0.26
N GLU A 77 22.38 -1.08 0.95
CA GLU A 77 23.44 -0.55 1.81
C GLU A 77 24.44 -1.61 2.23
N ALA A 78 23.97 -2.82 2.59
CA ALA A 78 24.83 -3.95 2.92
C ALA A 78 25.76 -4.32 1.76
N MET A 79 25.26 -4.30 0.52
CA MET A 79 26.14 -4.44 -0.65
C MET A 79 27.09 -3.25 -0.78
N ALA A 80 26.61 -2.02 -0.66
CA ALA A 80 27.44 -0.82 -0.81
C ALA A 80 28.59 -0.77 0.21
N ASP A 81 28.44 -1.35 1.40
CA ASP A 81 29.51 -1.48 2.40
C ASP A 81 30.70 -2.32 1.90
N GLU A 82 30.45 -3.34 1.07
CA GLU A 82 31.52 -4.06 0.37
C GLU A 82 32.20 -3.14 -0.65
N GLY A 83 31.43 -2.29 -1.34
CA GLY A 83 31.96 -1.24 -2.21
C GLY A 83 32.90 -0.27 -1.48
N LYS A 84 32.55 0.14 -0.26
CA LYS A 84 33.42 0.97 0.60
C LYS A 84 34.70 0.24 0.95
N SER A 85 34.61 -1.06 1.24
CA SER A 85 35.78 -1.91 1.49
C SER A 85 36.66 -2.04 0.24
N ILE A 86 36.06 -2.18 -0.95
CA ILE A 86 36.79 -2.18 -2.23
C ILE A 86 37.51 -0.84 -2.46
N MET A 87 36.94 0.30 -2.09
CA MET A 87 37.60 1.60 -2.27
C MET A 87 38.98 1.70 -1.60
N SER A 88 39.24 0.94 -0.54
CA SER A 88 40.55 0.86 0.10
C SER A 88 41.61 0.13 -0.75
N LYS A 89 41.17 -0.71 -1.69
CA LYS A 89 42.02 -1.50 -2.60
C LYS A 89 42.06 -0.91 -4.01
N ASP A 90 40.89 -0.51 -4.51
CA ASP A 90 40.69 0.13 -5.80
C ASP A 90 39.61 1.20 -5.67
N LYS A 91 40.06 2.45 -5.60
CA LYS A 91 39.19 3.62 -5.42
C LYS A 91 38.19 3.76 -6.57
N LYS A 92 38.56 3.41 -7.80
CA LYS A 92 37.70 3.59 -8.97
C LYS A 92 36.57 2.56 -8.95
N GLU A 93 36.91 1.28 -8.84
CA GLU A 93 35.91 0.21 -8.88
C GLU A 93 34.93 0.28 -7.71
N GLY A 94 35.41 0.61 -6.50
CA GLY A 94 34.53 0.81 -5.34
C GLY A 94 33.59 2.00 -5.51
N LYS A 95 34.06 3.12 -6.06
CA LYS A 95 33.20 4.30 -6.35
C LYS A 95 32.14 3.99 -7.39
N GLU A 96 32.51 3.33 -8.49
CA GLU A 96 31.57 2.97 -9.55
C GLU A 96 30.45 2.07 -9.04
N PHE A 97 30.78 1.13 -8.15
CA PHE A 97 29.77 0.26 -7.55
C PHE A 97 28.83 0.98 -6.57
N ILE A 98 29.36 1.85 -5.69
CA ILE A 98 28.51 2.65 -4.78
C ILE A 98 27.61 3.59 -5.59
N LEU A 99 28.10 4.15 -6.69
CA LEU A 99 27.31 4.94 -7.62
C LEU A 99 26.20 4.08 -8.25
N HIS A 100 26.51 2.86 -8.68
CA HIS A 100 25.50 1.92 -9.20
C HIS A 100 24.41 1.61 -8.17
N CYS A 101 24.78 1.35 -6.90
CA CYS A 101 23.83 1.18 -5.79
C CYS A 101 22.93 2.40 -5.59
N THR A 102 23.49 3.60 -5.68
CA THR A 102 22.74 4.87 -5.58
C THR A 102 21.72 5.00 -6.73
N ILE A 103 22.16 4.69 -7.96
CA ILE A 103 21.33 4.71 -9.17
C ILE A 103 20.24 3.63 -9.12
N LEU A 104 20.51 2.49 -8.48
CA LEU A 104 19.55 1.41 -8.27
C LEU A 104 18.44 1.86 -7.30
N LEU A 105 18.79 2.45 -6.14
CA LEU A 105 17.82 2.98 -5.18
C LEU A 105 16.87 4.01 -5.82
N GLU A 106 17.41 4.94 -6.61
CA GLU A 106 16.59 5.91 -7.34
C GLU A 106 15.65 5.21 -8.34
N SER A 107 16.16 4.22 -9.07
CA SER A 107 15.35 3.48 -10.04
C SER A 107 14.22 2.69 -9.39
N ILE A 108 14.46 2.10 -8.22
CA ILE A 108 13.45 1.38 -7.44
C ILE A 108 12.40 2.36 -6.92
N LYS A 109 12.82 3.54 -6.42
CA LYS A 109 11.89 4.59 -6.00
C LYS A 109 11.01 5.07 -7.16
N GLU A 110 11.59 5.36 -8.31
CA GLU A 110 10.84 5.77 -9.51
C GLU A 110 9.88 4.68 -9.98
N TRP A 111 10.24 3.41 -9.82
CA TRP A 111 9.35 2.28 -10.09
C TRP A 111 8.17 2.18 -9.10
N PHE A 112 8.40 2.37 -7.80
CA PHE A 112 7.30 2.49 -6.83
C PHE A 112 6.37 3.65 -7.17
N GLN A 113 6.93 4.76 -7.68
CA GLN A 113 6.18 5.90 -8.20
C GLN A 113 5.61 5.68 -9.61
N GLY A 114 5.62 4.46 -10.16
CA GLY A 114 5.05 4.17 -11.49
C GLY A 114 5.70 4.89 -12.67
N LYS A 115 6.90 5.49 -12.49
CA LYS A 115 7.65 6.20 -13.54
C LYS A 115 8.53 5.26 -14.37
N LYS A 116 8.78 4.06 -13.88
CA LYS A 116 9.61 3.03 -14.53
C LYS A 116 8.92 1.69 -14.57
N LYS A 117 9.30 0.87 -15.55
CA LYS A 117 8.82 -0.51 -15.67
C LYS A 117 9.64 -1.45 -14.80
N THR A 118 9.06 -2.59 -14.44
CA THR A 118 9.75 -3.64 -13.67
C THR A 118 11.01 -4.12 -14.40
N SER A 119 10.96 -4.22 -15.74
CA SER A 119 12.11 -4.58 -16.58
C SER A 119 13.32 -3.65 -16.40
N ASP A 120 13.07 -2.35 -16.23
CA ASP A 120 14.14 -1.35 -16.10
C ASP A 120 14.89 -1.52 -14.79
N VAL A 121 14.16 -1.83 -13.71
CA VAL A 121 14.73 -2.12 -12.39
C VAL A 121 15.47 -3.45 -12.41
N MET A 122 14.88 -4.50 -12.98
CA MET A 122 15.52 -5.82 -13.08
C MET A 122 16.84 -5.76 -13.84
N SER A 123 16.89 -5.04 -14.97
CA SER A 123 18.14 -4.82 -15.71
C SER A 123 19.23 -4.18 -14.85
N LYS A 124 18.89 -3.19 -14.02
CA LYS A 124 19.88 -2.57 -13.11
C LYS A 124 20.34 -3.52 -12.00
N ILE A 125 19.45 -4.38 -11.51
CA ILE A 125 19.81 -5.42 -10.54
C ILE A 125 20.77 -6.43 -11.20
N ASP A 126 20.52 -6.83 -12.45
CA ASP A 126 21.38 -7.77 -13.18
C ASP A 126 22.77 -7.18 -13.47
N ASN A 127 22.85 -5.88 -13.76
CA ASN A 127 24.12 -5.18 -13.97
C ASN A 127 25.04 -5.16 -12.74
N LEU A 128 24.54 -5.45 -11.53
CA LEU A 128 25.41 -5.66 -10.35
C LEU A 128 26.41 -6.80 -10.57
N ASN A 129 26.07 -7.80 -11.40
CA ASN A 129 26.96 -8.93 -11.69
C ASN A 129 28.28 -8.49 -12.34
N ASN A 130 28.27 -7.42 -13.14
CA ASN A 130 29.48 -6.89 -13.76
C ASN A 130 30.48 -6.41 -12.70
N HIS A 131 29.99 -5.80 -11.62
CA HIS A 131 30.83 -5.40 -10.49
C HIS A 131 31.28 -6.60 -9.66
N PHE A 132 30.42 -7.60 -9.46
CA PHE A 132 30.78 -8.80 -8.69
C PHE A 132 31.93 -9.57 -9.32
N ILE A 133 31.98 -9.67 -10.65
CA ILE A 133 33.10 -10.28 -11.39
C ILE A 133 34.39 -9.50 -11.14
N LEU A 134 34.34 -8.17 -11.21
CA LEU A 134 35.50 -7.32 -10.95
C LEU A 134 36.00 -7.45 -9.51
N PHE A 135 35.13 -7.74 -8.55
CA PHE A 135 35.51 -7.86 -7.14
C PHE A 135 36.16 -9.20 -6.77
N GLU A 136 36.15 -10.21 -7.66
CA GLU A 136 36.78 -11.53 -7.42
C GLU A 136 38.29 -11.42 -7.14
N LYS A 137 38.98 -10.45 -7.73
CA LYS A 137 40.41 -10.18 -7.47
C LYS A 137 40.68 -9.52 -6.11
N TYR A 138 39.66 -8.97 -5.46
CA TYR A 138 39.82 -8.18 -4.23
C TYR A 138 39.17 -8.83 -3.00
N LEU A 139 38.10 -9.60 -3.18
CA LEU A 139 37.32 -10.17 -2.09
C LEU A 139 37.41 -11.69 -2.07
N GLN A 140 37.26 -12.26 -0.88
CA GLN A 140 37.09 -13.69 -0.74
C GLN A 140 35.71 -14.12 -1.28
N PRO A 141 35.57 -15.35 -1.82
CA PRO A 141 34.33 -15.82 -2.42
C PRO A 141 33.08 -15.64 -1.54
N ASN A 142 33.21 -15.79 -0.21
CA ASN A 142 32.10 -15.65 0.73
C ASN A 142 31.43 -14.26 0.71
N TYR A 143 32.19 -13.19 0.52
CA TYR A 143 31.63 -11.83 0.41
C TYR A 143 30.83 -11.67 -0.88
N ILE A 144 31.27 -12.30 -1.96
CA ILE A 144 30.55 -12.28 -3.25
C ILE A 144 29.25 -13.09 -3.14
N VAL A 145 29.28 -14.25 -2.48
CA VAL A 145 28.06 -15.02 -2.18
C VAL A 145 27.08 -14.19 -1.37
N ARG A 146 27.54 -13.46 -0.35
CA ARG A 146 26.69 -12.56 0.45
C ARG A 146 26.05 -11.47 -0.41
N MET A 147 26.81 -10.76 -1.25
CA MET A 147 26.25 -9.75 -2.15
C MET A 147 25.24 -10.34 -3.15
N LYS A 148 25.50 -11.54 -3.68
CA LYS A 148 24.53 -12.23 -4.56
C LYS A 148 23.24 -12.61 -3.84
N ASN A 149 23.31 -12.95 -2.55
CA ASN A 149 22.12 -13.20 -1.74
C ASN A 149 21.29 -11.92 -1.55
N GLU A 150 21.94 -10.78 -1.27
CA GLU A 150 21.28 -9.46 -1.20
C GLU A 150 20.65 -9.08 -2.55
N GLN A 151 21.37 -9.28 -3.66
CA GLN A 151 20.83 -9.08 -5.01
C GLN A 151 19.58 -9.93 -5.27
N ASN A 152 19.59 -11.21 -4.89
CA ASN A 152 18.43 -12.10 -5.02
C ASN A 152 17.27 -11.69 -4.12
N PHE A 153 17.55 -11.21 -2.91
CA PHE A 153 16.54 -10.65 -2.01
C PHE A 153 15.84 -9.46 -2.66
N ILE A 154 16.58 -8.51 -3.22
CA ILE A 154 15.99 -7.36 -3.94
C ILE A 154 15.11 -7.84 -5.10
N ARG A 155 15.54 -8.82 -5.91
CA ARG A 155 14.70 -9.37 -7.00
C ARG A 155 13.37 -9.91 -6.48
N LYS A 156 13.40 -10.72 -5.42
CA LYS A 156 12.19 -11.27 -4.79
C LYS A 156 11.28 -10.17 -4.26
N SER A 157 11.85 -9.16 -3.61
CA SER A 157 11.11 -8.02 -3.06
C SER A 157 10.43 -7.18 -4.14
N ILE A 158 11.09 -6.97 -5.29
CA ILE A 158 10.47 -6.31 -6.44
C ILE A 158 9.35 -7.16 -7.05
N ASN A 159 9.57 -8.47 -7.25
CA ASN A 159 8.52 -9.36 -7.77
C ASN A 159 7.30 -9.43 -6.86
N ARG A 160 7.52 -9.51 -5.54
CA ARG A 160 6.43 -9.52 -4.55
C ARG A 160 5.67 -8.20 -4.56
N SER A 161 6.38 -7.07 -4.57
CA SER A 161 5.77 -5.75 -4.70
C SER A 161 4.97 -5.61 -6.00
N HIS A 162 5.48 -6.15 -7.10
CA HIS A 162 4.77 -6.14 -8.39
C HIS A 162 3.49 -6.97 -8.33
N ALA A 163 3.54 -8.16 -7.73
CA ALA A 163 2.35 -8.98 -7.52
C ALA A 163 1.32 -8.24 -6.67
N ILE A 164 1.71 -7.63 -5.55
CA ILE A 164 0.78 -6.83 -4.70
C ILE A 164 0.13 -5.70 -5.50
N LYS A 165 0.91 -5.00 -6.35
CA LYS A 165 0.38 -3.91 -7.19
C LYS A 165 -0.59 -4.37 -8.27
N ASP A 166 -0.40 -5.57 -8.80
CA ASP A 166 -1.12 -6.08 -9.97
C ASP A 166 -2.31 -6.99 -9.60
N THR A 167 -2.38 -7.48 -8.35
CA THR A 167 -3.48 -8.34 -7.89
C THR A 167 -4.37 -7.62 -6.89
N ASN A 168 -5.64 -7.39 -7.24
CA ASN A 168 -6.64 -6.99 -6.26
C ASN A 168 -6.94 -8.19 -5.36
N PHE A 169 -7.00 -7.96 -4.04
CA PHE A 169 -7.34 -9.00 -3.07
C PHE A 169 -8.81 -9.43 -3.25
N ILE A 170 -9.06 -10.40 -4.13
CA ILE A 170 -10.40 -10.97 -4.42
C ILE A 170 -11.39 -9.90 -4.93
N GLY A 171 -11.24 -9.48 -6.20
CA GLY A 171 -12.15 -8.52 -6.85
C GLY A 171 -13.64 -8.84 -6.68
N SER A 172 -14.04 -10.10 -6.81
CA SER A 172 -15.42 -10.54 -6.61
C SER A 172 -15.91 -10.40 -5.16
N GLY A 173 -15.01 -10.43 -4.18
CA GLY A 173 -15.34 -10.21 -2.77
C GLY A 173 -15.74 -8.77 -2.50
N TYR A 174 -15.06 -7.81 -3.13
CA TYR A 174 -15.44 -6.40 -3.11
C TYR A 174 -16.82 -6.17 -3.72
N ASP A 175 -17.05 -6.74 -4.90
CA ASP A 175 -18.34 -6.60 -5.59
C ASP A 175 -19.50 -7.08 -4.72
N ILE A 176 -19.35 -8.24 -4.07
CA ILE A 176 -20.36 -8.79 -3.17
C ILE A 176 -20.57 -7.88 -1.94
N ALA A 177 -19.49 -7.41 -1.30
CA ALA A 177 -19.58 -6.53 -0.13
C ALA A 177 -20.27 -5.19 -0.47
N GLU A 178 -20.00 -4.63 -1.65
CA GLU A 178 -20.64 -3.43 -2.16
C GLU A 178 -22.13 -3.63 -2.42
N ILE A 179 -22.49 -4.71 -3.13
CA ILE A 179 -23.88 -5.03 -3.44
C ILE A 179 -24.69 -5.22 -2.15
N ILE A 180 -24.19 -6.01 -1.19
CA ILE A 180 -24.89 -6.24 0.08
C ILE A 180 -25.03 -4.94 0.87
N THR A 181 -23.99 -4.09 0.87
CA THR A 181 -24.05 -2.78 1.52
C THR A 181 -25.10 -1.87 0.90
N ILE A 182 -25.18 -1.81 -0.43
CA ILE A 182 -26.20 -1.02 -1.14
C ILE A 182 -27.61 -1.53 -0.79
N LEU A 183 -27.81 -2.86 -0.79
CA LEU A 183 -29.10 -3.47 -0.44
C LEU A 183 -29.49 -3.17 1.01
N LEU A 184 -28.53 -3.21 1.95
CA LEU A 184 -28.78 -2.87 3.35
C LEU A 184 -29.17 -1.39 3.51
N ILE A 185 -28.42 -0.48 2.89
CA ILE A 185 -28.72 0.97 2.94
C ILE A 185 -30.11 1.23 2.36
N PHE A 186 -30.43 0.62 1.22
CA PHE A 186 -31.74 0.72 0.60
C PHE A 186 -32.83 0.20 1.54
N GLY A 187 -32.66 -1.00 2.11
CA GLY A 187 -33.60 -1.55 3.09
C GLY A 187 -33.82 -0.61 4.28
N PHE A 188 -32.76 -0.07 4.85
CA PHE A 188 -32.84 0.89 5.96
C PHE A 188 -33.58 2.18 5.59
N ILE A 189 -33.40 2.69 4.37
CA ILE A 189 -34.14 3.88 3.89
C ILE A 189 -35.65 3.63 3.96
N PHE A 190 -36.13 2.44 3.60
CA PHE A 190 -37.56 2.12 3.55
C PHE A 190 -38.12 1.47 4.84
N VAL A 191 -37.28 1.24 5.86
CA VAL A 191 -37.73 0.67 7.15
C VAL A 191 -38.47 1.72 7.97
N LYS A 192 -39.69 1.39 8.38
CA LYS A 192 -40.49 2.17 9.31
C LYS A 192 -40.06 1.90 10.75
N MET A 193 -39.67 2.95 11.47
CA MET A 193 -39.36 2.89 12.90
C MET A 193 -39.95 4.09 13.62
N ASN A 194 -40.62 3.82 14.73
CA ASN A 194 -41.18 4.83 15.63
C ASN A 194 -40.48 4.70 16.99
N PRO A 195 -39.93 5.79 17.54
CA PRO A 195 -39.90 7.15 17.00
C PRO A 195 -38.89 7.36 15.85
N PHE A 196 -39.17 8.31 14.96
CA PHE A 196 -38.41 8.51 13.71
C PHE A 196 -36.91 8.85 13.92
N TYR A 197 -36.56 9.51 15.03
CA TYR A 197 -35.18 9.84 15.34
C TYR A 197 -34.30 8.58 15.50
N GLU A 198 -34.87 7.46 15.95
CA GLU A 198 -34.15 6.18 16.02
C GLU A 198 -33.84 5.65 14.62
N SER A 199 -34.79 5.79 13.69
CA SER A 199 -34.60 5.42 12.29
C SER A 199 -33.43 6.18 11.66
N ILE A 200 -33.39 7.50 11.85
CA ILE A 200 -32.30 8.35 11.36
C ILE A 200 -30.96 7.89 11.96
N PHE A 201 -30.92 7.64 13.27
CA PHE A 201 -29.70 7.20 13.95
C PHE A 201 -29.16 5.89 13.35
N PHE A 202 -30.00 4.85 13.25
CA PHE A 202 -29.57 3.55 12.72
C PHE A 202 -29.16 3.61 11.25
N VAL A 203 -29.96 4.27 10.40
CA VAL A 203 -29.63 4.45 8.97
C VAL A 203 -28.29 5.17 8.83
N SER A 204 -28.09 6.26 9.56
CA SER A 204 -26.85 7.06 9.49
C SER A 204 -25.65 6.25 9.98
N PHE A 205 -25.76 5.62 11.15
CA PHE A 205 -24.67 4.91 11.79
C PHE A 205 -24.25 3.66 10.99
N VAL A 206 -25.21 2.81 10.61
CA VAL A 206 -24.90 1.59 9.85
C VAL A 206 -24.36 1.95 8.48
N SER A 207 -24.97 2.91 7.78
CA SER A 207 -24.46 3.36 6.47
C SER A 207 -23.06 3.95 6.59
N PHE A 208 -22.79 4.75 7.63
CA PHE A 208 -21.46 5.30 7.89
C PHE A 208 -20.42 4.19 8.04
N VAL A 209 -20.69 3.21 8.93
CA VAL A 209 -19.74 2.12 9.18
C VAL A 209 -19.48 1.32 7.90
N LEU A 210 -20.53 0.89 7.20
CA LEU A 210 -20.37 0.03 6.02
C LEU A 210 -19.66 0.75 4.87
N VAL A 211 -20.07 1.99 4.54
CA VAL A 211 -19.45 2.78 3.48
C VAL A 211 -18.01 3.14 3.83
N TYR A 212 -17.76 3.55 5.08
CA TYR A 212 -16.41 3.86 5.55
C TYR A 212 -15.49 2.65 5.40
N MET A 213 -15.94 1.47 5.83
CA MET A 213 -15.13 0.26 5.75
C MET A 213 -14.82 -0.13 4.31
N ILE A 214 -15.79 -0.06 3.38
CA ILE A 214 -15.53 -0.33 1.96
C ILE A 214 -14.47 0.63 1.41
N LEU A 215 -14.61 1.93 1.67
CA LEU A 215 -13.63 2.92 1.22
C LEU A 215 -12.26 2.73 1.88
N LEU A 216 -12.21 2.28 3.13
CA LEU A 216 -10.96 1.99 3.83
C LEU A 216 -10.24 0.80 3.20
N ILE A 217 -10.97 -0.29 2.91
CA ILE A 217 -10.37 -1.47 2.27
C ILE A 217 -9.81 -1.07 0.89
N LYS A 218 -10.57 -0.29 0.10
CA LYS A 218 -10.09 0.23 -1.20
C LYS A 218 -8.85 1.13 -1.07
N ASP A 219 -8.74 1.94 -0.02
CA ASP A 219 -7.57 2.80 0.21
C ASP A 219 -6.33 1.97 0.59
N LEU A 220 -6.52 0.85 1.30
CA LEU A 220 -5.43 -0.03 1.73
C LEU A 220 -4.98 -1.04 0.67
N ASP A 221 -5.86 -1.41 -0.27
CA ASP A 221 -5.61 -2.41 -1.33
C ASP A 221 -4.50 -1.96 -2.31
N ASN A 222 -4.28 -0.64 -2.46
CA ASN A 222 -3.18 -0.11 -3.28
C ASN A 222 -2.14 0.63 -2.41
N PRO A 223 -1.26 -0.08 -1.68
CA PRO A 223 -0.30 0.52 -0.75
C PRO A 223 0.78 1.37 -1.43
N PHE A 224 0.93 1.28 -2.76
CA PHE A 224 1.98 1.94 -3.53
C PHE A 224 1.45 3.00 -4.53
N GLY A 225 0.18 3.39 -4.50
CA GLY A 225 -0.39 4.31 -5.48
C GLY A 225 -0.04 5.79 -5.25
N HIS A 226 1.26 6.07 -5.12
CA HIS A 226 1.84 7.41 -5.01
C HIS A 226 1.47 8.39 -6.14
N ASN A 227 0.88 7.91 -7.23
CA ASN A 227 0.42 8.70 -8.36
C ASN A 227 -1.09 8.99 -8.36
N MET A 228 -1.86 8.38 -7.46
CA MET A 228 -3.31 8.52 -7.40
C MET A 228 -3.68 9.65 -6.44
N LYS A 229 -4.39 10.67 -6.93
CA LYS A 229 -4.82 11.85 -6.13
C LYS A 229 -5.70 11.50 -4.92
N HIS A 230 -6.23 10.28 -4.86
CA HIS A 230 -7.24 9.88 -3.90
C HIS A 230 -6.74 8.97 -2.77
N GLU A 231 -5.51 8.47 -2.80
CA GLU A 231 -5.04 7.53 -1.78
C GLU A 231 -4.46 8.25 -0.56
N THR A 232 -4.93 7.85 0.63
CA THR A 232 -4.51 8.49 1.89
C THR A 232 -3.39 7.74 2.59
N GLU A 233 -3.44 6.41 2.58
CA GLU A 233 -2.51 5.50 3.24
C GLU A 233 -1.51 4.90 2.23
N ASN A 234 -0.47 5.68 1.90
CA ASN A 234 0.61 5.24 1.03
C ASN A 234 1.84 4.84 1.84
N VAL A 235 2.50 3.75 1.45
CA VAL A 235 3.76 3.29 2.08
C VAL A 235 4.85 4.34 1.95
N SER A 236 5.65 4.52 3.00
CA SER A 236 6.74 5.50 2.98
C SER A 236 7.95 5.01 2.17
N LEU A 237 8.32 5.72 1.11
CA LEU A 237 9.58 5.51 0.37
C LEU A 237 10.80 6.21 0.98
N LYS A 238 10.64 6.88 2.14
CA LYS A 238 11.74 7.58 2.83
C LYS A 238 12.98 6.72 3.10
N PRO A 239 12.88 5.41 3.45
CA PRO A 239 14.07 4.59 3.65
C PRO A 239 14.99 4.54 2.42
N LEU A 240 14.41 4.48 1.21
CA LEU A 240 15.16 4.50 -0.05
C LEU A 240 15.87 5.84 -0.26
N ASP A 241 15.18 6.96 0.00
CA ASP A 241 15.76 8.30 -0.09
C ASP A 241 16.92 8.48 0.90
N GLN A 242 16.72 8.05 2.15
CA GLN A 242 17.75 8.17 3.18
C GLN A 242 18.98 7.32 2.88
N ALA A 243 18.80 6.08 2.42
CA ALA A 243 19.91 5.23 2.00
C ALA A 243 20.66 5.86 0.81
N ARG A 244 19.93 6.34 -0.20
CA ARG A 244 20.53 7.02 -1.36
C ARG A 244 21.35 8.24 -0.92
N ASP A 245 20.79 9.07 -0.06
CA ASP A 245 21.45 10.30 0.42
C ASP A 245 22.70 10.00 1.24
N ARG A 246 22.70 8.92 2.04
CA ARG A 246 23.88 8.42 2.76
C ARG A 246 24.99 7.99 1.79
N LEU A 247 24.66 7.24 0.74
CA LEU A 247 25.63 6.82 -0.27
C LEU A 247 26.19 8.00 -1.07
N ILE A 248 25.34 8.97 -1.45
CA ILE A 248 25.77 10.21 -2.12
C ILE A 248 26.71 11.02 -1.23
N LYS A 249 26.37 11.17 0.06
CA LYS A 249 27.22 11.87 1.03
C LYS A 249 28.59 11.20 1.13
N TYR A 250 28.62 9.87 1.25
CA TYR A 250 29.87 9.11 1.29
C TYR A 250 30.72 9.30 0.02
N LEU A 251 30.11 9.25 -1.16
CA LEU A 251 30.82 9.50 -2.43
C LEU A 251 31.44 10.91 -2.48
N LYS A 252 30.70 11.93 -2.01
CA LYS A 252 31.18 13.32 -1.94
C LYS A 252 32.39 13.47 -1.01
N GLU A 253 32.31 12.89 0.19
CA GLU A 253 33.39 12.94 1.18
C GLU A 253 34.67 12.23 0.69
N ASN A 254 34.52 11.21 -0.15
CA ASN A 254 35.64 10.43 -0.69
C ASN A 254 35.96 10.79 -2.16
N SER A 255 35.48 11.94 -2.66
CA SER A 255 35.73 12.43 -4.03
C SER A 255 37.15 12.92 -4.26
N LEU A 256 37.88 13.31 -3.20
CA LEU A 256 39.27 13.76 -3.22
C LEU A 256 40.22 12.56 -3.23
#